data_AF-A0A815NUE0-F1
#
_entry.id   AF-A0A815NUE0-F1
#
_cell.length_a   1.000
_cell.length_b   1.000
_cell.length_c   1.000
_cell.angle_alpha   90.00
_cell.angle_beta   90.00
_cell.angle_gamma   90.00
#
_symmetry.space_group_name_H-M   'P 1'
#
loop_
_entity.id
_entity.type
_entity.pdbx_description
1 polymer ?
#
loop_
_entity_poly.entity_id
_entity_poly.type
_entity_poly.pdbx_seq_one_letter_code
_entity_poly.pdbx_strand_id
1 'polypeptide(L)'
;MTSNHLRTTWSLIDEISGKRTSYSTSKIKRKDGTKINSTNELMHEWKTYFEELLNVKTNINLNTQAIPPAPEDLPINQGPITINEVEQAIKQLKDGKSPGIDYSITPEVLKYGGRWIMNQL
;
A
#
# COMPACT_ATOMS: atom_id res chain seq x y z
N MET A 1 2.84 10.98 -19.41
CA MET A 1 1.37 11.12 -19.59
C MET A 1 0.88 10.01 -20.51
N THR A 2 0.72 8.80 -20.00
CA THR A 2 0.25 7.64 -20.79
C THR A 2 -1.26 7.54 -20.65
N SER A 3 -1.96 8.02 -21.68
CA SER A 3 -3.41 7.99 -21.80
C SER A 3 -3.96 6.57 -21.66
N ASN A 4 -5.16 6.47 -21.09
CA ASN A 4 -5.90 5.27 -20.68
C ASN A 4 -6.34 4.37 -21.87
N HIS A 5 -5.42 3.97 -22.76
CA HIS A 5 -5.70 3.18 -23.96
C HIS A 5 -6.36 1.84 -23.66
N LEU A 6 -5.97 1.20 -22.56
CA LEU A 6 -6.55 -0.09 -22.16
C LEU A 6 -8.04 0.07 -21.76
N ARG A 7 -8.39 1.19 -21.14
CA ARG A 7 -9.78 1.48 -20.76
C ARG A 7 -10.66 1.71 -21.98
N THR A 8 -10.16 2.40 -23.00
CA THR A 8 -10.89 2.62 -24.25
C THR A 8 -11.05 1.33 -25.05
N THR A 9 -10.02 0.48 -25.13
CA THR A 9 -10.14 -0.82 -25.82
C THR A 9 -11.17 -1.73 -25.15
N TRP A 10 -11.18 -1.82 -23.82
CA TRP A 10 -12.16 -2.63 -23.11
C TRP A 10 -13.59 -2.07 -23.22
N SER A 11 -13.75 -0.75 -23.22
CA SER A 11 -15.07 -0.12 -23.40
C SER A 11 -15.68 -0.45 -24.77
N LEU A 12 -14.87 -0.46 -25.84
CA LEU A 12 -15.33 -0.81 -27.19
C LEU A 12 -15.70 -2.29 -27.30
N ILE A 13 -14.93 -3.18 -26.66
CA ILE A 13 -15.24 -4.62 -26.62
C ILE A 13 -16.55 -4.88 -25.88
N ASP A 14 -16.78 -4.21 -24.75
CA ASP A 14 -18.04 -4.32 -23.98
C ASP A 14 -19.25 -3.82 -24.79
N GLU A 15 -19.08 -2.73 -25.56
CA GLU A 15 -20.11 -2.18 -26.45
C GLU A 15 -20.47 -3.16 -27.58
N ILE A 16 -19.47 -3.69 -28.29
CA ILE A 16 -19.68 -4.64 -29.40
C ILE A 16 -20.27 -5.96 -28.91
N SER A 17 -19.83 -6.43 -27.74
CA SER A 17 -20.31 -7.69 -27.16
C SER A 17 -21.71 -7.59 -26.53
N GLY A 18 -22.32 -6.40 -26.51
CA GLY A 18 -23.63 -6.16 -25.88
C GLY A 18 -23.61 -6.29 -24.36
N LYS A 19 -22.44 -6.45 -23.75
CA LYS A 19 -22.25 -6.48 -22.31
C LYS A 19 -22.31 -5.06 -21.80
N ARG A 20 -23.52 -4.56 -21.53
CA ARG A 20 -23.68 -3.35 -20.73
C ARG A 20 -23.23 -3.68 -19.32
N THR A 21 -21.96 -3.45 -19.03
CA THR A 21 -21.46 -3.31 -17.65
C THR A 21 -22.16 -2.08 -17.07
N SER A 22 -23.37 -2.28 -16.56
CA SER A 22 -24.02 -1.32 -15.68
C SER A 22 -23.08 -1.16 -14.49
N TYR A 23 -22.31 -0.07 -14.49
CA TYR A 23 -21.67 0.45 -13.30
C TYR A 23 -22.78 0.96 -12.39
N SER A 24 -23.53 0.01 -11.86
CA SER A 24 -24.60 0.27 -10.93
C SER A 24 -23.92 0.65 -9.63
N THR A 25 -23.86 1.96 -9.36
CA THR A 25 -23.53 2.57 -8.06
C THR A 25 -24.28 1.88 -6.90
N SER A 26 -25.43 1.32 -7.23
CA SER A 26 -26.28 0.34 -6.57
C SER A 26 -25.66 -0.82 -5.76
N LYS A 27 -24.37 -1.14 -5.85
CA LYS A 27 -23.82 -2.23 -5.02
C LYS A 27 -23.68 -1.83 -3.55
N ILE A 28 -23.69 -0.53 -3.28
CA ILE A 28 -23.48 0.00 -1.94
C ILE A 28 -24.85 0.35 -1.33
N LYS A 29 -25.08 -0.16 -0.12
CA LYS A 29 -26.25 0.10 0.70
C LYS A 29 -25.82 0.89 1.93
N ARG A 30 -26.71 1.72 2.44
CA ARG A 30 -26.56 2.37 3.73
C ARG A 30 -26.62 1.33 4.87
N LYS A 31 -26.28 1.75 6.09
CA LYS A 31 -26.36 0.88 7.28
C LYS A 31 -27.75 0.28 7.53
N ASP A 32 -28.80 0.99 7.14
CA ASP A 32 -30.20 0.55 7.25
C ASP A 32 -30.63 -0.41 6.11
N GLY A 33 -29.72 -0.76 5.19
CA GLY A 33 -29.99 -1.64 4.06
C GLY A 33 -30.63 -0.93 2.85
N THR A 34 -30.88 0.39 2.92
CA THR A 34 -31.41 1.16 1.79
C THR A 34 -30.36 1.34 0.70
N LYS A 35 -30.81 1.31 -0.55
CA LYS A 35 -29.93 1.46 -1.72
C LYS A 35 -29.61 2.92 -1.95
N ILE A 36 -28.34 3.20 -2.25
CA ILE A 36 -27.86 4.54 -2.61
C ILE A 36 -28.00 4.71 -4.12
N ASN A 37 -28.67 5.78 -4.55
CA ASN A 37 -29.01 5.98 -5.96
C ASN A 37 -28.22 7.12 -6.63
N SER A 38 -27.49 7.93 -5.86
CA SER A 38 -26.72 9.08 -6.36
C SER A 38 -25.29 9.08 -5.84
N THR A 39 -24.35 9.57 -6.66
CA THR A 39 -22.94 9.76 -6.27
C THR A 39 -22.81 10.72 -5.08
N ASN A 40 -23.64 11.76 -5.00
CA ASN A 40 -23.59 12.71 -3.89
C ASN A 40 -24.03 12.06 -2.56
N GLU A 41 -25.10 11.26 -2.60
CA GLU A 41 -25.55 10.48 -1.45
C GLU A 41 -24.50 9.46 -1.01
N LEU A 42 -23.82 8.85 -1.98
CA LEU A 42 -22.73 7.93 -1.73
C LEU A 42 -21.59 8.63 -0.99
N MET A 43 -21.11 9.78 -1.49
CA MET A 43 -20.05 10.55 -0.84
C MET A 43 -20.42 10.99 0.58
N HIS A 44 -21.68 11.38 0.80
CA HIS A 44 -22.15 11.69 2.14
C HIS A 44 -22.12 10.48 3.07
N GLU A 45 -22.61 9.32 2.62
CA GLU A 45 -22.60 8.08 3.42
C GLU A 45 -21.16 7.63 3.75
N TRP A 46 -20.24 7.70 2.77
CA TRP A 46 -18.83 7.41 2.99
C TRP A 46 -18.20 8.35 4.00
N LYS A 47 -18.52 9.66 3.93
CA LYS A 47 -18.04 10.64 4.91
C LYS A 47 -18.50 10.27 6.31
N THR A 48 -19.79 10.05 6.52
CA THR A 48 -20.34 9.67 7.83
C THR A 48 -19.72 8.36 8.34
N TYR A 49 -19.62 7.35 7.49
CA TYR A 49 -19.04 6.05 7.86
C TYR A 49 -17.58 6.19 8.32
N PHE A 50 -16.76 6.93 7.57
CA PHE A 50 -15.36 7.13 7.95
C PHE A 50 -15.19 8.06 9.13
N GLU A 51 -16.06 9.06 9.29
CA GLU A 51 -16.03 9.91 10.48
C GLU A 51 -16.29 9.10 11.74
N GLU A 52 -17.29 8.23 11.73
CA GLU A 52 -17.58 7.33 12.86
C GLU A 52 -16.46 6.30 13.10
N LEU A 53 -15.87 5.75 12.03
CA LEU A 53 -14.83 4.74 12.13
C LEU A 53 -13.49 5.31 12.61
N LEU A 54 -13.09 6.48 12.12
CA LEU A 54 -11.75 7.04 12.30
C LEU A 54 -11.69 8.08 13.41
N ASN A 55 -12.77 8.81 13.67
CA ASN A 55 -12.80 9.84 14.72
C ASN A 55 -13.27 9.29 16.07
N VAL A 56 -13.17 7.97 16.28
CA VAL A 56 -13.29 7.40 17.62
C VAL A 56 -12.18 8.01 18.46
N LYS A 57 -12.54 8.92 19.37
CA LYS A 57 -11.64 9.44 20.39
C LYS A 57 -11.23 8.25 21.24
N THR A 58 -10.09 7.68 20.88
CA THR A 58 -9.44 6.66 21.66
C THR A 58 -9.06 7.30 22.98
N ASN A 59 -9.80 6.96 24.04
CA ASN A 59 -9.35 7.12 25.43
C ASN A 59 -8.20 6.13 25.71
N ILE A 60 -7.33 5.91 24.72
CA ILE A 60 -6.12 5.15 24.90
C ILE A 60 -5.21 6.12 25.65
N ASN A 61 -5.03 5.84 26.93
CA ASN A 61 -3.98 6.47 27.70
C ASN A 61 -2.66 6.12 27.00
N LEU A 62 -2.13 7.08 26.24
CA LEU A 62 -0.81 7.04 25.60
C LEU A 62 0.31 7.12 26.65
N ASN A 63 0.09 6.71 27.90
CA ASN A 63 1.15 6.08 28.64
C ASN A 63 1.54 4.85 27.83
N THR A 64 2.51 5.08 26.95
CA THR A 64 3.34 4.08 26.31
C THR A 64 3.63 3.02 27.33
N GLN A 65 2.86 1.93 27.27
CA GLN A 65 3.11 0.75 28.07
C GLN A 65 4.48 0.29 27.60
N ALA A 66 5.51 0.59 28.38
CA ALA A 66 6.89 0.28 28.03
C ALA A 66 6.91 -1.22 27.74
N ILE A 67 7.19 -1.57 26.50
CA ILE A 67 7.29 -2.97 26.09
C ILE A 67 8.43 -3.54 26.95
N PRO A 68 8.18 -4.56 27.79
CA PRO A 68 9.24 -5.13 28.59
C PRO A 68 10.33 -5.66 27.65
N PRO A 69 11.61 -5.53 28.01
CA PRO A 69 12.69 -6.05 27.19
C PRO A 69 12.48 -7.55 26.94
N ALA A 70 12.99 -8.03 25.81
CA ALA A 70 12.98 -9.47 25.54
C ALA A 70 13.67 -10.21 26.69
N PRO A 71 13.13 -11.36 27.14
CA PRO A 71 13.70 -12.11 28.26
C PRO A 71 15.07 -12.70 27.93
N GLU A 72 15.40 -12.85 26.65
CA GLU A 72 16.68 -13.37 26.18
C GLU A 72 17.12 -12.62 24.93
N ASP A 73 18.43 -12.38 24.84
CA ASP A 73 19.04 -11.79 23.65
C ASP A 73 19.05 -12.81 22.51
N LEU A 74 18.67 -12.37 21.32
CA LEU A 74 18.77 -13.22 20.14
C LEU A 74 20.26 -13.46 19.81
N PRO A 75 20.66 -14.66 19.38
CA PRO A 75 22.03 -14.97 18.96
C PRO A 75 22.32 -14.37 17.58
N ILE A 76 22.29 -13.04 17.50
CA ILE A 76 22.55 -12.25 16.29
C ILE A 76 23.90 -11.55 16.40
N ASN A 77 24.60 -11.45 15.27
CA ASN A 77 25.83 -10.68 15.20
C ASN A 77 25.51 -9.19 15.31
N GLN A 78 26.00 -8.54 16.37
CA GLN A 78 25.89 -7.08 16.57
C GLN A 78 27.15 -6.32 16.13
N GLY A 79 28.10 -7.01 15.48
CA GLY A 79 29.30 -6.43 14.91
C GLY A 79 29.02 -5.52 13.70
N PRO A 80 30.07 -4.91 13.13
CA PRO A 80 29.93 -4.08 11.94
C PRO A 80 29.42 -4.90 10.76
N ILE A 81 28.56 -4.28 9.95
CA ILE A 81 27.99 -4.89 8.74
C ILE A 81 29.13 -5.22 7.77
N THR A 82 29.16 -6.46 7.32
CA THR A 82 30.14 -6.95 6.34
C THR A 82 29.60 -6.78 4.91
N ILE A 83 30.50 -6.63 3.95
CA ILE A 83 30.14 -6.53 2.52
C ILE A 83 29.36 -7.77 2.05
N ASN A 84 29.68 -8.95 2.58
CA ASN A 84 28.97 -10.18 2.24
C ASN A 84 27.52 -10.17 2.77
N GLU A 85 27.28 -9.62 3.96
CA GLU A 85 25.91 -9.44 4.48
C GLU A 85 25.12 -8.46 3.60
N VAL A 86 25.73 -7.36 3.16
CA VAL A 86 25.11 -6.42 2.21
C VAL A 86 24.75 -7.13 0.89
N GLU A 87 25.66 -7.94 0.36
CA GLU A 87 25.42 -8.70 -0.87
C GLU A 87 24.26 -9.69 -0.71
N GLN A 88 24.19 -10.41 0.41
CA GLN A 88 23.09 -11.33 0.70
C GLN A 88 21.77 -10.59 0.90
N ALA A 89 21.78 -9.44 1.57
CA ALA A 89 20.58 -8.61 1.74
C ALA A 89 20.04 -8.12 0.39
N ILE A 90 20.91 -7.64 -0.50
CA ILE A 90 20.52 -7.18 -1.84
C ILE A 90 19.94 -8.33 -2.68
N LYS A 91 20.50 -9.54 -2.58
CA LYS A 91 19.94 -10.73 -3.26
C LYS A 91 18.54 -11.10 -2.77
N GLN A 92 18.24 -10.84 -1.50
CA GLN A 92 16.92 -11.13 -0.91
C GLN A 92 15.86 -10.07 -1.23
N LEU A 93 16.27 -8.89 -1.72
CA LEU A 93 15.32 -7.85 -2.10
C LEU A 93 14.37 -8.34 -3.20
N LYS A 94 13.13 -7.87 -3.17
CA LYS A 94 12.13 -8.15 -4.21
C LYS A 94 12.01 -6.94 -5.13
N ASP A 95 11.82 -7.21 -6.42
CA ASP A 95 11.59 -6.17 -7.42
C ASP A 95 10.14 -5.66 -7.33
N GLY A 96 9.89 -4.49 -7.90
CA GLY A 96 8.60 -3.82 -7.93
C GLY A 96 8.15 -3.29 -6.56
N LYS A 97 9.07 -3.09 -5.61
CA LYS A 97 8.76 -2.41 -4.34
C LYS A 97 8.91 -0.90 -4.51
N SER A 98 8.01 -0.17 -3.87
CA SER A 98 8.05 1.30 -3.87
C SER A 98 9.32 1.80 -3.17
N PRO A 99 9.95 2.86 -3.69
CA PRO A 99 11.04 3.54 -3.00
C PRO A 99 10.57 4.14 -1.68
N GLY A 100 11.49 4.26 -0.72
CA GLY A 100 11.26 4.94 0.56
C GLY A 100 11.23 6.47 0.44
N ILE A 101 11.48 7.15 1.56
CA ILE A 101 11.55 8.63 1.62
C ILE A 101 12.67 9.21 0.77
N ASP A 102 13.65 8.40 0.37
CA ASP A 102 14.73 8.82 -0.52
C ASP A 102 14.25 8.98 -1.97
N TYR A 103 13.00 8.57 -2.25
CA TYR A 103 12.22 8.66 -3.50
C TYR A 103 12.85 8.01 -4.75
N SER A 104 14.16 7.78 -4.75
CA SER A 104 14.99 7.47 -5.93
C SER A 104 15.68 6.12 -5.80
N ILE A 105 15.79 5.59 -4.59
CA ILE A 105 16.46 4.31 -4.32
C ILE A 105 15.38 3.22 -4.33
N THR A 106 15.31 2.50 -5.45
CA THR A 106 14.46 1.30 -5.58
C THR A 106 15.30 0.03 -5.40
N PRO A 107 14.68 -1.13 -5.13
CA PRO A 107 15.40 -2.41 -5.06
C PRO A 107 16.22 -2.73 -6.31
N GLU A 108 15.73 -2.34 -7.48
CA GLU A 108 16.40 -2.55 -8.76
C GLU A 108 17.69 -1.73 -8.86
N VAL A 109 17.68 -0.50 -8.36
CA VAL A 109 18.89 0.33 -8.30
C VAL A 109 19.96 -0.35 -7.46
N LEU A 110 19.59 -0.92 -6.31
CA LEU A 110 20.52 -1.63 -5.43
C LEU A 110 21.05 -2.93 -6.05
N LYS A 111 20.20 -3.67 -6.78
CA LYS A 111 20.59 -4.92 -7.44
C LYS A 111 21.47 -4.72 -8.67
N TYR A 112 21.12 -3.74 -9.50
CA TYR A 112 21.75 -3.55 -10.81
C TYR A 112 22.79 -2.42 -10.84
N GLY A 113 22.85 -1.57 -9.81
CA GLY A 113 23.87 -0.51 -9.70
C GLY A 113 25.28 -1.01 -9.37
N GLY A 114 25.45 -2.32 -9.21
CA GLY A 114 26.74 -2.98 -9.10
C GLY A 114 27.46 -2.72 -7.77
N ARG A 115 28.73 -3.15 -7.72
CA ARG A 115 29.52 -3.16 -6.49
C ARG A 115 29.80 -1.76 -5.93
N TRP A 116 29.79 -0.73 -6.79
CA TRP A 116 29.96 0.65 -6.35
C TRP A 116 28.88 1.06 -5.35
N ILE A 117 27.61 0.76 -5.62
CA ILE A 117 26.51 1.07 -4.69
C ILE A 117 26.64 0.28 -3.39
N MET A 118 27.05 -0.99 -3.46
CA MET A 118 27.25 -1.83 -2.27
C MET A 118 28.31 -1.26 -1.32
N ASN A 119 29.34 -0.61 -1.86
CA ASN A 119 30.41 0.04 -1.10
C ASN A 119 30.01 1.43 -0.56
N GLN A 120 28.81 1.93 -0.83
CA GLN A 120 28.28 3.20 -0.32
C GLN A 120 27.18 3.00 0.74
N LEU A 121 26.76 1.76 0.97
CA LEU A 121 25.85 1.34 2.04
C LEU A 121 26.64 0.97 3.30
#